data_AF-A0A2W7MUV8-F1
#
_entry.id   AF-A0A2W7MUV8-F1
#
_cell.length_a   1.000
_cell.length_b   1.000
_cell.length_c   1.000
_cell.angle_alpha   90.00
_cell.angle_beta   90.00
_cell.angle_gamma   90.00
#
_symmetry.space_group_name_H-M   'P 1'
#
loop_
_entity.id
_entity.type
_entity.pdbx_description
1 polymer ?
#
loop_
_entity_poly.entity_id
_entity_poly.type
_entity_poly.pdbx_seq_one_letter_code
_entity_poly.pdbx_strand_id
1 'polypeptide(L)'
;MAAGKPSDLRLSRGTAVADRIAALDPETEFETMARLLYAYEFSWDIERALEFALFRTYAVPAISGLLSSTREFETRPRKRYDDTELILCEPMEHGLESDRGRRAIGRMNAMHDRYRIVNADMLYVLSTFVCEPIRWLDRFGRRPMTAPERRAWFLYYRGLGQRMGIADIPHDLDEMERYNVAYEAQHFRYADTNRRIGEATRDLLLGFYLPRRLVPIGRPAVHAFLDPPLRKAMGFPPAPILLRNAMWAALRIRARLLRILPLRRRPRLLTQLPRPTYPGGYEIERLGTFRSK
;
A
#
# COMPACT_ATOMS: atom_id res chain seq x y z
N MET A 1 -1.21 -14.96 -24.82
CA MET A 1 0.25 -14.83 -24.58
C MET A 1 0.53 -15.31 -23.17
N ALA A 2 1.38 -16.32 -23.02
CA ALA A 2 1.64 -16.98 -21.75
C ALA A 2 2.28 -15.99 -20.75
N ALA A 3 1.68 -15.88 -19.56
CA ALA A 3 2.31 -15.20 -18.43
C ALA A 3 3.68 -15.81 -18.19
N GLY A 4 4.75 -15.05 -18.44
CA GLY A 4 6.10 -15.43 -18.03
C GLY A 4 6.08 -15.67 -16.53
N LYS A 5 6.17 -16.93 -16.12
CA LYS A 5 6.30 -17.28 -14.70
C LYS A 5 7.57 -16.60 -14.19
N PRO A 6 7.54 -15.92 -13.03
CA PRO A 6 8.77 -15.43 -12.41
C PRO A 6 9.69 -16.64 -12.21
N SER A 7 10.82 -16.68 -12.93
CA SER A 7 11.77 -17.81 -12.91
C SER A 7 12.43 -17.98 -11.54
N ASP A 8 12.41 -16.94 -10.71
CA ASP A 8 13.23 -16.85 -9.49
C ASP A 8 12.48 -17.18 -8.20
N LEU A 9 11.25 -17.68 -8.27
CA LEU A 9 10.45 -18.00 -7.07
C LEU A 9 10.43 -19.49 -6.69
N ARG A 10 11.17 -20.33 -7.42
CA ARG A 10 11.33 -21.74 -7.03
C ARG A 10 12.38 -21.85 -5.92
N LEU A 11 11.96 -21.56 -4.70
CA LEU A 11 12.72 -21.98 -3.52
C LEU A 11 12.90 -23.49 -3.58
N SER A 12 14.14 -23.97 -3.39
CA SER A 12 14.42 -25.39 -3.31
C SER A 12 13.65 -25.98 -2.12
N ARG A 13 13.34 -27.27 -2.17
CA ARG A 13 12.53 -27.96 -1.15
C ARG A 13 13.12 -27.96 0.28
N GLY A 14 14.26 -27.30 0.53
CA GLY A 14 14.99 -27.33 1.80
C GLY A 14 15.24 -26.00 2.51
N THR A 15 15.14 -24.83 1.86
CA THR A 15 15.39 -23.53 2.53
C THR A 15 14.08 -22.88 2.96
N ALA A 16 13.92 -22.62 4.25
CA ALA A 16 12.79 -21.81 4.71
C ALA A 16 12.95 -20.38 4.16
N VAL A 17 11.85 -19.75 3.74
CA VAL A 17 11.85 -18.39 3.21
C VAL A 17 12.53 -17.41 4.18
N ALA A 18 12.34 -17.63 5.49
CA ALA A 18 12.98 -16.84 6.55
C ALA A 18 14.51 -16.88 6.45
N ASP A 19 15.11 -18.05 6.28
CA ASP A 19 16.56 -18.22 6.18
C ASP A 19 17.10 -17.52 4.94
N ARG A 20 16.35 -17.59 3.83
CA ARG A 20 16.72 -16.86 2.61
C ARG A 20 16.66 -15.35 2.85
N ILE A 21 15.60 -14.82 3.45
CA ILE A 21 15.48 -13.38 3.77
C ILE A 21 16.66 -12.94 4.64
N ALA A 22 16.99 -13.72 5.67
CA ALA A 22 18.07 -13.40 6.61
C ALA A 22 19.48 -13.41 5.96
N ALA A 23 19.66 -14.15 4.86
CA ALA A 23 20.93 -14.25 4.16
C ALA A 23 21.14 -13.20 3.05
N LEU A 24 20.11 -12.42 2.70
CA LEU A 24 20.20 -11.39 1.66
C LEU A 24 20.90 -10.14 2.18
N ASP A 25 21.71 -9.50 1.34
CA ASP A 25 22.28 -8.18 1.63
C ASP A 25 21.25 -7.08 1.33
N PRO A 26 20.86 -6.25 2.31
CA PRO A 26 19.89 -5.18 2.08
C PRO A 26 20.40 -4.05 1.17
N GLU A 27 21.69 -3.89 0.90
CA GLU A 27 22.18 -2.83 0.00
C GLU A 27 22.18 -3.27 -1.47
N THR A 28 22.42 -4.55 -1.74
CA THR A 28 22.58 -5.08 -3.11
C THR A 28 21.41 -5.96 -3.56
N GLU A 29 20.71 -6.62 -2.64
CA GLU A 29 19.59 -7.52 -2.92
C GLU A 29 18.24 -7.00 -2.38
N PHE A 30 18.11 -5.69 -2.16
CA PHE A 30 16.90 -5.07 -1.57
C PHE A 30 15.61 -5.40 -2.30
N GLU A 31 15.60 -5.48 -3.64
CA GLU A 31 14.39 -5.81 -4.40
C GLU A 31 13.92 -7.24 -4.11
N THR A 32 14.86 -8.17 -3.99
CA THR A 32 14.56 -9.57 -3.64
C THR A 32 14.06 -9.66 -2.21
N MET A 33 14.71 -8.96 -1.27
CA MET A 33 14.27 -8.95 0.12
C MET A 33 12.88 -8.35 0.27
N ALA A 34 12.63 -7.16 -0.30
CA ALA A 34 11.32 -6.50 -0.29
C ALA A 34 10.21 -7.39 -0.88
N ARG A 35 10.49 -8.04 -2.02
CA ARG A 35 9.58 -8.99 -2.66
C ARG A 35 9.29 -10.21 -1.80
N LEU A 36 10.26 -10.77 -1.09
CA LEU A 36 10.03 -11.91 -0.19
C LEU A 36 9.23 -11.51 1.05
N LEU A 37 9.51 -10.33 1.62
CA LEU A 37 8.72 -9.76 2.71
C LEU A 37 7.26 -9.57 2.28
N TYR A 38 7.06 -9.01 1.09
CA TYR A 38 5.76 -8.78 0.47
C TYR A 38 5.02 -10.07 0.10
N ALA A 39 5.65 -11.05 -0.54
CA ALA A 39 4.95 -12.21 -1.08
C ALA A 39 4.80 -13.37 -0.08
N TYR A 40 5.64 -13.44 0.96
CA TYR A 40 5.67 -14.57 1.88
C TYR A 40 5.49 -14.19 3.35
N GLU A 41 6.42 -13.39 3.91
CA GLU A 41 6.51 -13.15 5.36
C GLU A 41 5.30 -12.35 5.88
N PHE A 42 5.00 -11.24 5.21
CA PHE A 42 4.07 -10.22 5.70
C PHE A 42 2.95 -9.90 4.70
N SER A 43 2.68 -10.79 3.74
CA SER A 43 1.81 -10.48 2.58
C SER A 43 0.45 -9.86 2.91
N TRP A 44 -0.27 -10.40 3.89
CA TRP A 44 -1.56 -9.82 4.27
C TRP A 44 -1.39 -8.49 4.99
N ASP A 45 -0.40 -8.38 5.88
CA ASP A 45 -0.15 -7.19 6.69
C ASP A 45 0.34 -6.02 5.84
N ILE A 46 1.26 -6.25 4.90
CA ILE A 46 1.75 -5.22 3.97
C ILE A 46 0.62 -4.73 3.06
N GLU A 47 -0.21 -5.63 2.51
CA GLU A 47 -1.35 -5.21 1.68
C GLU A 47 -2.30 -4.29 2.47
N ARG A 48 -2.69 -4.66 3.69
CA ARG A 48 -3.54 -3.81 4.56
C ARG A 48 -2.86 -2.49 4.93
N ALA A 49 -1.56 -2.52 5.22
CA ALA A 49 -0.80 -1.33 5.55
C ALA A 49 -0.68 -0.37 4.35
N LEU A 50 -0.57 -0.89 3.12
CA LEU A 50 -0.52 -0.08 1.91
C LEU A 50 -1.89 0.51 1.54
N GLU A 51 -2.99 -0.22 1.77
CA GLU A 51 -4.33 0.38 1.71
C GLU A 51 -4.46 1.55 2.70
N PHE A 52 -3.96 1.36 3.92
CA PHE A 52 -3.95 2.40 4.93
C PHE A 52 -3.07 3.58 4.53
N ALA A 53 -1.87 3.34 3.99
CA ALA A 53 -0.96 4.36 3.46
C ALA A 53 -1.67 5.25 2.44
N LEU A 54 -2.31 4.64 1.43
CA LEU A 54 -3.13 5.36 0.45
C LEU A 54 -4.26 6.15 1.12
N PHE A 55 -4.95 5.56 2.09
CA PHE A 55 -6.03 6.23 2.81
C PHE A 55 -5.56 7.48 3.56
N ARG A 56 -4.33 7.50 4.10
CA ARG A 56 -3.77 8.69 4.76
C ARG A 56 -3.62 9.87 3.79
N THR A 57 -3.26 9.60 2.54
CA THR A 57 -3.03 10.64 1.52
C THR A 57 -4.28 11.49 1.25
N TYR A 58 -5.46 10.94 1.50
CA TYR A 58 -6.74 11.61 1.32
C TYR A 58 -6.99 12.71 2.36
N ALA A 59 -6.23 12.77 3.45
CA ALA A 59 -6.31 13.82 4.45
C ALA A 59 -5.60 15.13 4.03
N VAL A 60 -4.91 15.13 2.88
CA VAL A 60 -4.25 16.30 2.31
C VAL A 60 -5.17 16.92 1.25
N PRO A 61 -5.68 18.15 1.43
CA PRO A 61 -6.66 18.76 0.52
C PRO A 61 -6.21 18.84 -0.95
N ALA A 62 -4.92 19.09 -1.21
CA ALA A 62 -4.38 19.14 -2.58
C ALA A 62 -4.51 17.78 -3.28
N ILE A 63 -4.14 16.70 -2.58
CA ILE A 63 -4.24 15.33 -3.09
C ILE A 63 -5.71 14.92 -3.24
N SER A 64 -6.53 15.11 -2.20
CA SER A 64 -7.93 14.69 -2.23
C SER A 64 -8.75 15.46 -3.27
N GLY A 65 -8.47 16.75 -3.46
CA GLY A 65 -9.10 17.59 -4.47
C GLY A 65 -8.81 17.08 -5.87
N LEU A 66 -7.55 16.74 -6.15
CA LEU A 66 -7.17 16.10 -7.40
C LEU A 66 -7.88 14.76 -7.59
N LEU A 67 -7.85 13.86 -6.61
CA LEU A 67 -8.49 12.55 -6.69
C LEU A 67 -10.01 12.66 -6.89
N SER A 68 -10.66 13.59 -6.20
CA SER A 68 -12.09 13.87 -6.36
C SER A 68 -12.42 14.39 -7.75
N SER A 69 -11.58 15.26 -8.32
CA SER A 69 -11.78 15.80 -9.68
C SER A 69 -11.80 14.72 -10.77
N THR A 70 -11.12 13.59 -10.56
CA THR A 70 -11.15 12.45 -11.49
C THR A 70 -12.48 11.69 -11.48
N ARG A 71 -13.29 11.85 -10.42
CA ARG A 71 -14.54 11.12 -10.13
C ARG A 71 -14.41 9.59 -10.00
N GLU A 72 -13.22 9.01 -10.19
CA GLU A 72 -13.03 7.55 -10.18
C GLU A 72 -13.42 6.90 -8.85
N PHE A 73 -13.20 7.57 -7.72
CA PHE A 73 -13.59 7.09 -6.40
C PHE A 73 -15.12 7.07 -6.20
N GLU A 74 -15.85 7.89 -6.94
CA GLU A 74 -17.31 7.97 -6.84
C GLU A 74 -17.97 7.03 -7.85
N THR A 75 -17.50 7.02 -9.10
CA THR A 75 -18.15 6.31 -10.20
C THR A 75 -17.65 4.88 -10.39
N ARG A 76 -16.36 4.62 -10.10
CA ARG A 76 -15.72 3.31 -10.34
C ARG A 76 -14.75 2.91 -9.21
N PRO A 77 -15.16 2.99 -7.92
CA PRO A 77 -14.26 2.78 -6.79
C PRO A 77 -13.54 1.43 -6.81
N ARG A 78 -14.23 0.35 -7.18
CA ARG A 78 -13.62 -0.98 -7.27
C ARG A 78 -12.54 -1.06 -8.35
N LYS A 79 -12.80 -0.51 -9.53
CA LYS A 79 -11.80 -0.46 -10.61
C LYS A 79 -10.62 0.41 -10.21
N ARG A 80 -10.84 1.57 -9.61
CA ARG A 80 -9.77 2.43 -9.09
C ARG A 80 -8.90 1.69 -8.09
N TYR A 81 -9.50 0.94 -7.17
CA TYR A 81 -8.78 0.10 -6.21
C TYR A 81 -7.94 -0.97 -6.90
N ASP A 82 -8.57 -1.80 -7.74
CA ASP A 82 -7.90 -2.91 -8.42
C ASP A 82 -6.75 -2.40 -9.32
N ASP A 83 -6.95 -1.28 -10.03
CA ASP A 83 -5.92 -0.66 -10.87
C ASP A 83 -4.71 -0.17 -10.08
N THR A 84 -4.94 0.42 -8.91
CA THR A 84 -3.85 0.92 -8.05
C THR A 84 -3.03 -0.22 -7.50
N GLU A 85 -3.70 -1.26 -7.01
CA GLU A 85 -3.00 -2.40 -6.43
C GLU A 85 -2.19 -3.11 -7.50
N LEU A 86 -2.80 -3.43 -8.65
CA LEU A 86 -2.11 -4.11 -9.74
C LEU A 86 -0.89 -3.32 -10.23
N ILE A 87 -1.01 -2.01 -10.46
CA ILE A 87 0.11 -1.24 -11.01
C ILE A 87 1.29 -1.10 -10.03
N LEU A 88 1.02 -1.09 -8.73
CA LEU A 88 2.06 -1.08 -7.69
C LEU A 88 2.69 -2.47 -7.48
N CYS A 89 1.90 -3.54 -7.64
CA CYS A 89 2.38 -4.91 -7.49
C CYS A 89 3.31 -5.34 -8.62
N GLU A 90 3.14 -4.84 -9.84
CA GLU A 90 4.02 -5.18 -10.97
C GLU A 90 5.51 -4.98 -10.66
N PRO A 91 5.99 -3.76 -10.30
CA PRO A 91 7.40 -3.57 -9.96
C PRO A 91 7.81 -4.31 -8.69
N MET A 92 6.92 -4.53 -7.72
CA MET A 92 7.24 -5.25 -6.47
C MET A 92 7.47 -6.75 -6.72
N GLU A 93 6.63 -7.36 -7.56
CA GLU A 93 6.63 -8.80 -7.81
C GLU A 93 7.63 -9.21 -8.89
N HIS A 94 7.94 -8.32 -9.84
CA HIS A 94 8.81 -8.61 -10.98
C HIS A 94 10.16 -7.88 -10.92
N GLY A 95 10.32 -6.86 -10.09
CA GLY A 95 11.52 -6.02 -10.00
C GLY A 95 11.41 -4.74 -10.84
N LEU A 96 12.06 -3.67 -10.38
CA LEU A 96 11.99 -2.32 -10.92
C LEU A 96 12.50 -2.25 -12.37
N GLU A 97 13.51 -3.05 -12.70
CA GLU A 97 14.14 -3.14 -14.03
C GLU A 97 13.66 -4.32 -14.88
N SER A 98 12.62 -5.02 -14.47
CA SER A 98 12.00 -6.02 -15.33
C SER A 98 11.19 -5.35 -16.45
N ASP A 99 10.88 -6.10 -17.53
CA ASP A 99 9.96 -5.60 -18.58
C ASP A 99 8.63 -5.13 -17.98
N ARG A 100 8.03 -5.95 -17.12
CA ARG A 100 6.75 -5.64 -16.45
C ARG A 100 6.88 -4.46 -15.50
N GLY A 101 7.96 -4.40 -14.71
CA GLY A 101 8.25 -3.30 -13.80
C GLY A 101 8.39 -1.96 -14.53
N ARG A 102 9.22 -1.89 -15.58
CA ARG A 102 9.39 -0.68 -16.39
C ARG A 102 8.09 -0.25 -17.06
N ARG A 103 7.29 -1.18 -17.59
CA ARG A 103 5.99 -0.87 -18.20
C ARG A 103 5.00 -0.31 -17.18
N ALA A 104 4.95 -0.87 -15.98
CA ALA A 104 4.08 -0.38 -14.91
C ALA A 104 4.51 1.00 -14.40
N ILE A 105 5.82 1.22 -14.19
CA ILE A 105 6.36 2.51 -13.79
C ILE A 105 6.13 3.57 -14.88
N GLY A 106 6.41 3.25 -16.15
CA GLY A 106 6.12 4.15 -17.27
C GLY A 106 4.63 4.49 -17.36
N ARG A 107 3.76 3.51 -17.10
CA ARG A 107 2.31 3.75 -17.05
C ARG A 107 1.91 4.65 -15.88
N MET A 108 2.49 4.48 -14.69
CA MET A 108 2.30 5.37 -13.53
C MET A 108 2.72 6.80 -13.85
N ASN A 109 3.92 6.98 -14.38
CA ASN A 109 4.46 8.30 -14.75
C ASN A 109 3.54 8.98 -15.77
N ALA A 110 3.13 8.25 -16.82
CA ALA A 110 2.20 8.77 -17.83
C ALA A 110 0.80 9.14 -17.28
N MET A 111 0.39 8.65 -16.11
CA MET A 111 -0.81 9.14 -15.42
C MET A 111 -0.54 10.39 -14.60
N HIS A 112 0.55 10.40 -13.83
CA HIS A 112 0.92 11.51 -12.97
C HIS A 112 1.27 12.76 -13.79
N ASP A 113 1.98 12.62 -14.92
CA ASP A 113 2.38 13.71 -15.82
C ASP A 113 1.21 14.51 -16.42
N ARG A 114 -0.02 13.99 -16.33
CA ARG A 114 -1.22 14.67 -16.81
C ARG A 114 -1.73 15.74 -15.86
N TYR A 115 -1.23 15.72 -14.63
CA TYR A 115 -1.63 16.63 -13.57
C TYR A 115 -0.40 17.36 -13.07
N ARG A 116 -0.58 18.62 -12.68
CA ARG A 116 0.48 19.38 -12.03
C ARG A 116 0.54 18.99 -10.55
N ILE A 117 1.17 17.85 -10.26
CA ILE A 117 1.40 17.38 -8.89
C ILE A 117 2.73 17.96 -8.41
N VAL A 118 2.73 18.64 -7.27
CA VAL A 118 3.97 19.17 -6.70
C VAL A 118 4.84 18.04 -6.15
N ASN A 119 6.16 18.18 -6.23
CA ASN A 119 7.10 17.14 -5.78
C ASN A 119 6.86 16.72 -4.31
N ALA A 120 6.55 17.69 -3.44
CA ALA A 120 6.32 17.44 -2.02
C ALA A 120 5.11 16.50 -1.77
N ASP A 121 4.03 16.62 -2.55
CA ASP A 121 2.89 15.70 -2.49
C ASP A 121 3.30 14.29 -2.96
N MET A 122 4.07 14.20 -4.06
CA MET A 122 4.58 12.90 -4.55
C MET A 122 5.50 12.23 -3.53
N LEU A 123 6.43 12.98 -2.94
CA LEU A 123 7.34 12.51 -1.91
C LEU A 123 6.59 12.12 -0.63
N TYR A 124 5.55 12.86 -0.25
CA TYR A 124 4.70 12.46 0.87
C TYR A 124 4.00 11.13 0.60
N VAL A 125 3.37 10.98 -0.57
CA VAL A 125 2.73 9.72 -0.95
C VAL A 125 3.76 8.59 -0.88
N LEU A 126 4.94 8.73 -1.49
CA LEU A 126 6.03 7.75 -1.42
C LEU A 126 6.41 7.41 0.03
N SER A 127 6.56 8.42 0.89
CA SER A 127 6.92 8.22 2.30
C SER A 127 5.90 7.36 3.05
N THR A 128 4.59 7.47 2.71
CA THR A 128 3.58 6.62 3.35
C THR A 128 3.75 5.14 2.99
N PHE A 129 4.18 4.82 1.76
CA PHE A 129 4.48 3.44 1.34
C PHE A 129 5.68 2.84 2.08
N VAL A 130 6.61 3.69 2.54
CA VAL A 130 7.75 3.27 3.39
C VAL A 130 7.31 3.11 4.84
N CYS A 131 6.79 4.18 5.43
CA CYS A 131 6.59 4.28 6.88
C CYS A 131 5.41 3.45 7.39
N GLU A 132 4.29 3.38 6.66
CA GLU A 132 3.07 2.74 7.17
C GLU A 132 3.20 1.22 7.29
N PRO A 133 3.77 0.47 6.33
CA PRO A 133 4.06 -0.96 6.51
C PRO A 133 4.95 -1.24 7.72
N ILE A 134 5.97 -0.42 7.93
CA ILE A 134 6.88 -0.54 9.08
C ILE A 134 6.11 -0.35 10.40
N ARG A 135 5.38 0.77 10.53
CA ARG A 135 4.55 1.09 11.71
C ARG A 135 3.46 0.07 11.96
N TRP A 136 2.85 -0.46 10.90
CA TRP A 136 1.84 -1.52 10.99
C TRP A 136 2.44 -2.79 11.57
N LEU A 137 3.57 -3.25 11.03
CA LEU A 137 4.20 -4.50 11.45
C LEU A 137 4.70 -4.45 12.88
N ASP A 138 5.18 -3.30 13.34
CA ASP A 138 5.56 -3.09 14.74
C ASP A 138 4.39 -3.30 15.72
N ARG A 139 3.18 -2.97 15.29
CA ARG A 139 1.98 -3.02 16.13
C ARG A 139 1.20 -4.32 15.98
N PHE A 140 1.09 -4.82 14.75
CA PHE A 140 0.12 -5.85 14.35
C PHE A 140 0.73 -6.99 13.52
N GLY A 141 1.98 -6.86 13.08
CA GLY A 141 2.67 -7.91 12.34
C GLY A 141 3.01 -9.11 13.23
N ARG A 142 3.22 -10.27 12.61
CA ARG A 142 3.73 -11.47 13.32
C ARG A 142 5.00 -11.13 14.11
N ARG A 143 5.86 -10.28 13.55
CA ARG A 143 7.04 -9.68 14.19
C ARG A 143 7.31 -8.31 13.53
N PRO A 144 8.07 -7.42 14.19
CA PRO A 144 8.61 -6.25 13.51
C PRO A 144 9.57 -6.66 12.38
N MET A 145 9.73 -5.76 11.40
CA MET A 145 10.83 -5.87 10.43
C MET A 145 12.17 -5.70 11.15
N THR A 146 13.16 -6.53 10.80
CA THR A 146 14.54 -6.38 11.27
C THR A 146 15.19 -5.14 10.64
N ALA A 147 16.35 -4.70 11.15
CA ALA A 147 17.05 -3.55 10.59
C ALA A 147 17.43 -3.73 9.10
N PRO A 148 17.98 -4.88 8.66
CA PRO A 148 18.19 -5.15 7.23
C PRO A 148 16.90 -5.10 6.40
N GLU A 149 15.80 -5.67 6.91
CA GLU A 149 14.52 -5.68 6.21
C GLU A 149 13.93 -4.27 6.02
N ARG A 150 14.02 -3.43 7.06
CA ARG A 150 13.62 -2.01 6.98
C ARG A 150 14.46 -1.26 5.96
N ARG A 151 15.77 -1.50 5.96
CA ARG A 151 16.70 -0.88 5.01
C ARG A 151 16.39 -1.29 3.57
N ALA A 152 16.17 -2.58 3.31
CA ALA A 152 15.78 -3.07 2.00
C ALA A 152 14.41 -2.52 1.55
N TRP A 153 13.42 -2.47 2.45
CA TRP A 153 12.09 -1.90 2.17
C TRP A 153 12.21 -0.42 1.78
N PHE A 154 12.99 0.35 2.53
CA PHE A 154 13.30 1.74 2.22
C PHE A 154 14.00 1.89 0.87
N LEU A 155 15.05 1.11 0.60
CA LEU A 155 15.82 1.17 -0.64
C LEU A 155 14.97 0.81 -1.87
N TYR A 156 14.07 -0.17 -1.75
CA TYR A 156 13.11 -0.50 -2.79
C TYR A 156 12.26 0.71 -3.17
N TYR A 157 11.62 1.37 -2.20
CA TYR A 157 10.77 2.54 -2.49
C TYR A 157 11.57 3.76 -2.90
N ARG A 158 12.79 3.95 -2.40
CA ARG A 158 13.70 4.98 -2.90
C ARG A 158 14.01 4.76 -4.38
N GLY A 159 14.31 3.52 -4.77
CA GLY A 159 14.54 3.14 -6.17
C GLY A 159 13.31 3.31 -7.05
N LEU A 160 12.11 3.00 -6.53
CA LEU A 160 10.84 3.27 -7.22
C LEU A 160 10.62 4.78 -7.41
N GLY A 161 10.77 5.57 -6.35
CA GLY A 161 10.58 7.03 -6.38
C GLY A 161 11.51 7.74 -7.35
N GLN A 162 12.78 7.31 -7.41
CA GLN A 162 13.75 7.82 -8.39
C GLN A 162 13.28 7.59 -9.84
N ARG A 163 12.75 6.41 -10.14
CA ARG A 163 12.21 6.08 -11.48
C ARG A 163 10.89 6.78 -11.79
N MET A 164 10.21 7.27 -10.76
CA MET A 164 9.05 8.14 -10.89
C MET A 164 9.42 9.63 -11.01
N GLY A 165 10.70 9.98 -11.00
CA GLY A 165 11.17 11.36 -11.10
C GLY A 165 10.95 12.20 -9.83
N ILE A 166 10.73 11.55 -8.68
CA ILE A 166 10.57 12.25 -7.39
C ILE A 166 11.95 12.75 -6.94
N ALA A 167 12.05 14.05 -6.71
CA ALA A 167 13.26 14.72 -6.24
C ALA A 167 13.34 14.75 -4.71
N ASP A 168 14.54 15.00 -4.19
CA ASP A 168 14.82 15.21 -2.76
C ASP A 168 14.35 14.06 -1.85
N ILE A 169 14.39 12.82 -2.35
CA ILE A 169 14.08 11.64 -1.55
C ILE A 169 15.16 11.49 -0.47
N PRO A 170 14.79 11.43 0.83
CA PRO A 170 15.72 11.23 1.94
C PRO A 170 16.72 10.09 1.74
N HIS A 171 17.90 10.21 2.36
CA HIS A 171 19.00 9.24 2.16
C HIS A 171 18.91 8.03 3.10
N ASP A 172 18.24 8.20 4.23
CA ASP A 172 17.96 7.15 5.20
C ASP A 172 16.50 7.15 5.68
N LEU A 173 16.16 6.09 6.42
CA LEU A 173 14.81 5.85 6.89
C LEU A 173 14.38 6.84 7.99
N ASP A 174 15.29 7.28 8.85
CA ASP A 174 14.96 8.19 9.96
C ASP A 174 14.61 9.58 9.42
N GLU A 175 15.34 10.05 8.42
CA GLU A 175 15.00 11.27 7.66
C GLU A 175 13.63 11.15 6.96
N MET A 176 13.36 10.02 6.32
CA MET A 176 12.05 9.75 5.70
C MET A 176 10.91 9.77 6.71
N GLU A 177 11.08 9.16 7.88
CA GLU A 177 10.07 9.14 8.93
C GLU A 177 9.82 10.54 9.50
N ARG A 178 10.88 11.33 9.73
CA ARG A 178 10.76 12.74 10.16
C ARG A 178 10.03 13.58 9.10
N TYR A 179 10.39 13.44 7.83
CA TYR A 179 9.71 14.11 6.72
C TYR A 179 8.22 13.76 6.70
N ASN A 180 7.88 12.46 6.76
CA ASN A 180 6.51 11.99 6.74
C ASN A 180 5.65 12.63 7.86
N VAL A 181 6.15 12.59 9.10
CA VAL A 181 5.44 13.17 10.26
C VAL A 181 5.30 14.69 10.13
N ALA A 182 6.36 15.38 9.73
CA ALA A 182 6.34 16.83 9.54
C ALA A 182 5.35 17.25 8.44
N TYR A 183 5.31 16.50 7.33
CA TYR A 183 4.38 16.75 6.24
C TYR A 183 2.93 16.64 6.70
N GLU A 184 2.58 15.57 7.42
CA GLU A 184 1.22 15.38 7.93
C GLU A 184 0.81 16.46 8.92
N ALA A 185 1.70 16.84 9.84
CA ALA A 185 1.42 17.90 10.82
C ALA A 185 1.09 19.25 10.14
N GLN A 186 1.74 19.55 9.02
CA GLN A 186 1.54 20.78 8.26
C GLN A 186 0.30 20.73 7.36
N HIS A 187 0.06 19.59 6.68
CA HIS A 187 -0.89 19.52 5.57
C HIS A 187 -2.22 18.84 5.90
N PHE A 188 -2.31 18.05 6.98
CA PHE A 188 -3.59 17.43 7.36
C PHE A 188 -4.59 18.50 7.79
N ARG A 189 -5.60 18.69 6.96
CA ARG A 189 -6.66 19.70 7.13
C ARG A 189 -7.95 19.14 6.58
N TYR A 190 -9.06 19.46 7.24
CA TYR A 190 -10.37 19.08 6.73
C TYR A 190 -10.65 19.73 5.38
N ALA A 191 -11.18 18.93 4.46
CA ALA A 191 -11.82 19.39 3.23
C ALA A 191 -12.96 18.42 2.87
N ASP A 192 -14.01 18.93 2.20
CA ASP A 192 -15.15 18.11 1.81
C ASP A 192 -14.75 16.98 0.84
N THR A 193 -13.72 17.24 0.02
CA THR A 193 -13.12 16.23 -0.88
C THR A 193 -12.48 15.09 -0.10
N ASN A 194 -11.76 15.37 1.00
CA ASN A 194 -11.19 14.33 1.88
C ASN A 194 -12.29 13.40 2.39
N ARG A 195 -13.34 14.00 2.95
CA ARG A 195 -14.48 13.26 3.50
C ARG A 195 -15.11 12.38 2.43
N ARG A 196 -15.41 12.96 1.27
CA ARG A 196 -16.10 12.24 0.19
C ARG A 196 -15.32 11.04 -0.32
N ILE A 197 -14.04 11.21 -0.64
CA ILE A 197 -13.20 10.08 -1.13
C ILE A 197 -12.92 9.07 -0.02
N GLY A 198 -12.78 9.53 1.23
CA GLY A 198 -12.63 8.69 2.40
C GLY A 198 -13.87 7.83 2.66
N GLU A 199 -15.08 8.39 2.55
CA GLU A 199 -16.33 7.64 2.72
C GLU A 199 -16.50 6.59 1.61
N ALA A 200 -16.23 6.96 0.35
CA ALA A 200 -16.28 6.03 -0.78
C ALA A 200 -15.29 4.87 -0.62
N THR A 201 -14.06 5.16 -0.19
CA THR A 201 -13.03 4.11 0.01
C THR A 201 -13.37 3.23 1.23
N ARG A 202 -13.81 3.82 2.35
CA ARG A 202 -14.25 3.06 3.53
C ARG A 202 -15.37 2.09 3.17
N ASP A 203 -16.40 2.58 2.48
CA ASP A 203 -17.57 1.77 2.16
C ASP A 203 -17.21 0.68 1.12
N LEU A 204 -16.29 0.96 0.19
CA LEU A 204 -15.72 -0.05 -0.71
C LEU A 204 -15.02 -1.18 0.07
N LEU A 205 -14.09 -0.84 0.97
CA LEU A 205 -13.31 -1.82 1.73
C LEU A 205 -14.22 -2.68 2.62
N LEU A 206 -15.21 -2.07 3.29
CA LEU A 206 -16.21 -2.81 4.06
C LEU A 206 -17.05 -3.73 3.17
N GLY A 207 -17.37 -3.30 1.95
CA GLY A 207 -18.12 -4.09 0.98
C GLY A 207 -17.41 -5.38 0.52
N PHE A 208 -16.11 -5.52 0.77
CA PHE A 208 -15.40 -6.78 0.48
C PHE A 208 -15.72 -7.89 1.49
N TYR A 209 -16.15 -7.51 2.69
CA TYR A 209 -16.41 -8.44 3.80
C TYR A 209 -17.87 -8.47 4.23
N LEU A 210 -18.61 -7.38 3.98
CA LEU A 210 -19.98 -7.20 4.41
C LEU A 210 -20.92 -7.03 3.21
N PRO A 211 -22.11 -7.66 3.23
CA PRO A 211 -23.18 -7.30 2.32
C PRO A 211 -23.49 -5.80 2.39
N ARG A 212 -23.86 -5.19 1.25
CA ARG A 212 -24.09 -3.73 1.13
C ARG A 212 -25.01 -3.15 2.22
N ARG A 213 -26.01 -3.92 2.67
CA ARG A 213 -26.96 -3.51 3.72
C ARG A 213 -26.32 -3.38 5.11
N LEU A 214 -25.24 -4.10 5.37
CA LEU A 214 -24.53 -4.11 6.67
C LEU A 214 -23.33 -3.15 6.71
N VAL A 215 -22.92 -2.59 5.56
CA VAL A 215 -21.80 -1.63 5.48
C VAL A 215 -21.94 -0.47 6.47
N PRO A 216 -23.12 0.18 6.65
CA PRO A 216 -23.25 1.27 7.62
C PRO A 216 -22.88 0.89 9.05
N ILE A 217 -23.18 -0.35 9.46
CA ILE A 217 -22.87 -0.90 10.80
C ILE A 217 -21.36 -1.10 10.96
N GLY A 218 -20.65 -1.43 9.88
CA GLY A 218 -19.20 -1.63 9.87
C GLY A 218 -18.36 -0.35 9.88
N ARG A 219 -18.94 0.83 9.61
CA ARG A 219 -18.20 2.09 9.48
C ARG A 219 -17.34 2.45 10.71
N PRO A 220 -17.83 2.31 11.96
CA PRO A 220 -17.02 2.59 13.15
C PRO A 220 -15.77 1.72 13.26
N ALA A 221 -15.76 0.53 12.64
CA ALA A 221 -14.61 -0.36 12.65
C ALA A 221 -13.42 0.23 11.88
N VAL A 222 -13.66 0.88 10.74
CA VAL A 222 -12.60 1.58 10.00
C VAL A 222 -12.13 2.80 10.79
N HIS A 223 -13.05 3.56 11.39
CA HIS A 223 -12.72 4.73 12.20
C HIS A 223 -11.87 4.41 13.42
N ALA A 224 -11.96 3.19 13.96
CA ALA A 224 -11.13 2.72 15.06
C ALA A 224 -9.64 2.59 14.71
N PHE A 225 -9.30 2.43 13.43
CA PHE A 225 -7.90 2.36 12.98
C PHE A 225 -7.29 3.72 12.64
N LEU A 226 -8.11 4.78 12.57
CA LEU A 226 -7.63 6.12 12.24
C LEU A 226 -7.14 6.83 13.50
N ASP A 227 -5.90 7.35 13.45
CA ASP A 227 -5.41 8.26 14.48
C ASP A 227 -6.20 9.58 14.50
N PRO A 228 -6.15 10.34 15.60
CA PRO A 228 -6.95 11.56 15.73
C PRO A 228 -6.69 12.62 14.64
N PRO A 229 -5.43 12.94 14.25
CA PRO A 229 -5.16 13.83 13.11
C PRO A 229 -5.85 13.40 11.81
N LEU A 230 -5.63 12.15 11.37
CA LEU A 230 -6.23 11.61 10.15
C LEU A 230 -7.76 11.66 10.21
N ARG A 231 -8.34 11.20 11.33
CA ARG A 231 -9.79 11.19 11.52
C ARG A 231 -10.40 12.61 11.45
N LYS A 232 -9.75 13.60 12.07
CA LYS A 232 -10.19 15.00 12.04
C LYS A 232 -10.12 15.58 10.62
N ALA A 233 -9.02 15.33 9.91
CA ALA A 233 -8.85 15.78 8.53
C ALA A 233 -9.85 15.13 7.54
N MET A 234 -10.35 13.93 7.86
CA MET A 234 -11.40 13.26 7.09
C MET A 234 -12.82 13.65 7.51
N GLY A 235 -13.00 14.38 8.62
CA GLY A 235 -14.31 14.72 9.16
C GLY A 235 -15.08 13.52 9.72
N PHE A 236 -14.37 12.48 10.18
CA PHE A 236 -15.01 11.27 10.70
C PHE A 236 -15.26 11.32 12.21
N PRO A 237 -16.40 10.76 12.67
CA PRO A 237 -16.67 10.65 14.10
C PRO A 237 -15.66 9.71 14.78
N PRO A 238 -15.35 9.94 16.07
CA PRO A 238 -14.55 8.98 16.83
C PRO A 238 -15.27 7.64 16.93
N ALA A 239 -14.52 6.54 16.79
CA ALA A 239 -15.04 5.22 17.10
C ALA A 239 -15.16 5.04 18.63
N PRO A 240 -16.13 4.22 19.11
CA PRO A 240 -16.20 3.85 20.53
C PRO A 240 -14.86 3.27 21.01
N ILE A 241 -14.40 3.72 22.19
CA ILE A 241 -13.08 3.33 22.74
C ILE A 241 -12.99 1.80 22.92
N LEU A 242 -14.07 1.17 23.39
CA LEU A 242 -14.13 -0.28 23.57
C LEU A 242 -13.98 -1.02 22.24
N LEU A 243 -14.65 -0.56 21.18
CA LEU A 243 -14.52 -1.14 19.84
C LEU A 243 -13.07 -1.03 19.35
N ARG A 244 -12.45 0.14 19.48
CA ARG A 244 -11.05 0.34 19.09
C ARG A 244 -10.11 -0.60 19.82
N ASN A 245 -10.24 -0.68 21.14
CA ASN A 245 -9.40 -1.54 21.95
C ASN A 245 -9.59 -3.02 21.61
N ALA A 246 -10.84 -3.46 21.38
CA ALA A 246 -11.16 -4.81 20.96
C ALA A 246 -10.54 -5.16 19.60
N MET A 247 -10.64 -4.27 18.62
CA MET A 247 -10.04 -4.48 17.29
C MET A 247 -8.52 -4.55 17.33
N TRP A 248 -7.88 -3.66 18.09
CA TRP A 248 -6.43 -3.70 18.28
C TRP A 248 -6.00 -4.96 19.03
N ALA A 249 -6.77 -5.40 20.03
CA ALA A 249 -6.52 -6.65 20.73
C ALA A 249 -6.65 -7.85 19.78
N ALA A 250 -7.68 -7.89 18.92
CA ALA A 250 -7.86 -8.95 17.94
C ALA A 250 -6.67 -9.07 16.97
N LEU A 251 -6.16 -7.94 16.45
CA LEU A 251 -4.96 -7.95 15.61
C LEU A 251 -3.71 -8.41 16.37
N ARG A 252 -3.54 -8.01 17.63
CA ARG A 252 -2.41 -8.47 18.46
C ARG A 252 -2.49 -9.96 18.80
N ILE A 253 -3.70 -10.48 19.05
CA ILE A 253 -3.92 -11.92 19.25
C ILE A 253 -3.57 -12.67 17.96
N ARG A 254 -4.08 -12.20 16.81
CA ARG A 254 -3.71 -12.72 15.49
C ARG A 254 -2.20 -12.73 15.28
N ALA A 255 -1.51 -11.63 15.60
CA ALA A 255 -0.05 -11.52 15.49
C ALA A 255 0.68 -12.58 16.32
N ARG A 256 0.27 -12.79 17.58
CA ARG A 256 0.83 -13.82 18.47
C ARG A 256 0.61 -15.23 17.94
N LEU A 257 -0.60 -15.53 17.43
CA LEU A 257 -0.90 -16.82 16.81
C LEU A 257 -0.06 -17.05 15.55
N LEU A 258 0.17 -16.02 14.74
CA LEU A 258 1.01 -16.16 13.55
C LEU A 258 2.49 -16.43 13.87
N ARG A 259 3.01 -16.00 15.03
CA ARG A 259 4.43 -16.24 15.39
C ARG A 259 4.78 -17.71 15.42
N ILE A 260 3.85 -18.55 15.87
CA ILE A 260 4.05 -20.00 16.01
C ILE A 260 3.70 -20.77 14.73
N LEU A 261 3.02 -20.14 13.78
CA LEU A 261 2.65 -20.78 12.52
C LEU A 261 3.80 -20.67 11.51
N PRO A 262 4.05 -21.73 10.71
CA PRO A 262 5.06 -21.71 9.67
C PRO A 262 4.70 -20.68 8.60
N LEU A 263 5.72 -20.17 7.93
CA LEU A 263 5.54 -19.28 6.78
C LEU A 263 4.82 -19.99 5.63
N ARG A 264 4.22 -19.18 4.77
CA ARG A 264 3.60 -19.66 3.54
C ARG A 264 4.66 -20.34 2.67
N ARG A 265 4.31 -21.49 2.09
CA ARG A 265 5.19 -22.24 1.17
C ARG A 265 5.14 -21.72 -0.27
N ARG A 266 4.08 -20.99 -0.63
CA ARG A 266 3.87 -20.42 -1.96
C ARG A 266 3.73 -18.91 -1.84
N PRO A 267 4.28 -18.15 -2.80
CA PRO A 267 4.15 -16.70 -2.79
C PRO A 267 2.68 -16.35 -2.99
N ARG A 268 2.22 -15.32 -2.27
CA ARG A 268 0.95 -14.67 -2.56
C ARG A 268 1.24 -13.45 -3.43
N LEU A 269 0.96 -13.60 -4.72
CA LEU A 269 1.15 -12.60 -5.76
C LEU A 269 -0.20 -11.97 -6.09
N LEU A 270 -0.37 -10.67 -5.80
CA LEU A 270 -1.63 -9.96 -6.00
C LEU A 270 -1.97 -9.77 -7.48
N THR A 271 -0.95 -9.78 -8.35
CA THR A 271 -1.12 -9.82 -9.82
C THR A 271 -1.79 -11.11 -10.32
N GLN A 272 -1.72 -12.19 -9.54
CA GLN A 272 -2.25 -13.51 -9.89
C GLN A 272 -3.60 -13.82 -9.22
N LEU A 273 -4.06 -12.96 -8.31
CA LEU A 273 -5.36 -13.14 -7.67
C LEU A 273 -6.49 -12.75 -8.62
N PRO A 274 -7.58 -13.55 -8.69
CA PRO A 274 -8.75 -13.20 -9.49
C PRO A 274 -9.35 -11.85 -9.09
N ARG A 275 -9.64 -11.01 -10.09
CA ARG A 275 -10.25 -9.68 -9.89
C ARG A 275 -11.61 -9.62 -10.57
N PRO A 276 -12.68 -9.23 -9.86
CA PRO A 276 -13.98 -8.97 -10.49
C PRO A 276 -13.90 -7.94 -11.62
N THR A 277 -13.02 -6.94 -11.50
CA THR A 277 -12.80 -5.92 -12.55
C THR A 277 -12.15 -6.51 -13.82
N TYR A 278 -11.40 -7.62 -13.69
CA TYR A 278 -10.57 -8.20 -14.76
C TYR A 278 -10.72 -9.73 -14.83
N PRO A 279 -11.92 -10.25 -15.18
CA PRO A 279 -12.17 -11.70 -15.20
C PRO A 279 -11.29 -12.44 -16.23
N GLY A 280 -10.87 -11.79 -17.31
CA GLY A 280 -9.96 -12.32 -18.32
C GLY A 280 -8.49 -11.95 -18.14
N GLY A 281 -8.12 -11.37 -16.99
CA GLY A 281 -6.82 -10.73 -16.79
C GLY A 281 -6.80 -9.26 -17.23
N TYR A 282 -5.64 -8.62 -17.06
CA TYR A 282 -5.44 -7.20 -17.32
C TYR A 282 -4.20 -6.94 -18.17
N GLU A 283 -4.17 -5.80 -18.85
CA GLU A 283 -3.01 -5.26 -19.54
C GLU A 283 -2.48 -4.08 -18.73
N ILE A 284 -1.17 -4.02 -18.48
CA ILE A 284 -0.54 -2.96 -17.66
C ILE A 284 -0.89 -1.58 -18.22
N GLU A 285 -0.87 -1.43 -19.55
CA GLU A 285 -1.16 -0.18 -20.25
C GLU A 285 -2.61 0.27 -20.06
N ARG A 286 -3.52 -0.64 -19.71
CA ARG A 286 -4.95 -0.37 -19.47
C ARG A 286 -5.30 -0.11 -18.00
N LEU A 287 -4.33 -0.16 -17.09
CA LEU A 287 -4.54 0.19 -15.69
C LEU A 287 -4.62 1.71 -15.51
N GLY A 288 -5.51 2.16 -14.64
CA GLY A 288 -5.60 3.54 -14.16
C GLY A 288 -6.41 4.48 -15.06
N THR A 289 -6.02 5.76 -15.14
CA THR A 289 -6.81 6.82 -15.79
C THR A 289 -6.35 7.10 -17.22
N PHE A 290 -7.26 7.48 -18.12
CA PHE A 290 -6.98 7.76 -19.54
C PHE A 290 -7.32 9.22 -19.89
N ARG A 291 -6.70 9.78 -20.94
CA ARG A 291 -7.15 11.08 -21.45
C ARG A 291 -8.61 10.91 -21.86
N SER A 292 -9.48 11.79 -21.37
CA SER A 292 -10.80 11.94 -21.97
C SER A 292 -10.58 12.32 -23.44
N LYS A 293 -11.23 11.60 -24.35
CA LYS A 293 -11.31 12.01 -25.75
C LYS A 293 -12.04 13.34 -25.85
#